data_AF-A0A3D2MZ08-F1
#
_entry.id   AF-A0A3D2MZ08-F1
#
_cell.length_a   1.000
_cell.length_b   1.000
_cell.length_c   1.000
_cell.angle_alpha   90.00
_cell.angle_beta   90.00
_cell.angle_gamma   90.00
#
_symmetry.space_group_name_H-M   'P 1'
#
loop_
_entity.id
_entity.type
_entity.pdbx_description
1 polymer ?
#
loop_
_entity_poly.entity_id
_entity_poly.type
_entity_poly.pdbx_seq_one_letter_code
_entity_poly.pdbx_strand_id
1 'polypeptide(L)'
;MAYIGNQQTQGFSSIPAKQDLTGATGTSLTLSHAVASAEGIDLFINNVRQESGEAYSIGGDGVTVTLTGSVVASDDIYVVYNSLALQTTVPPDASVSTAKIIDGDV
;
A
#
# COMPACT_ATOMS: atom_id res chain seq x y z
N MET A 1 -2.91 14.33 33.88
CA MET A 1 -2.92 12.89 34.25
C MET A 1 -1.70 12.26 33.62
N ALA A 2 -0.83 11.62 34.40
CA ALA A 2 0.36 10.95 33.88
C ALA A 2 -0.03 9.54 33.39
N TYR A 3 0.33 9.20 32.16
CA TYR A 3 0.17 7.84 31.64
C TYR A 3 1.22 6.93 32.29
N ILE A 4 0.81 5.71 32.70
CA ILE A 4 1.72 4.63 33.14
C ILE A 4 1.76 3.59 32.03
N GLY A 5 2.96 3.34 31.48
CA GLY A 5 3.23 2.40 30.40
C GLY A 5 3.75 3.08 29.12
N ASN A 6 4.35 2.29 28.23
CA ASN A 6 4.74 2.78 26.90
C ASN A 6 3.48 3.14 26.14
N GLN A 7 3.31 4.42 25.81
CA GLN A 7 2.25 4.86 24.91
C GLN A 7 2.44 4.15 23.56
N GLN A 8 1.36 3.63 22.98
CA GLN A 8 1.46 3.01 21.65
C GLN A 8 2.06 4.05 20.70
N THR A 9 3.25 3.74 20.17
CA THR A 9 3.98 4.65 19.27
C THR A 9 3.19 4.90 17.99
N GLN A 10 2.31 3.97 17.61
CA GLN A 10 1.38 4.07 16.50
C GLN A 10 0.07 3.39 16.91
N GLY A 11 -1.05 4.04 16.68
CA GLY A 11 -2.39 3.44 16.85
C GLY A 11 -2.68 2.39 15.78
N PHE A 12 -3.87 1.79 15.85
CA PHE A 12 -4.39 0.95 14.76
C PHE A 12 -4.51 1.81 13.49
N SER A 13 -3.65 1.58 12.50
CA SER A 13 -3.80 2.20 11.18
C SER A 13 -4.97 1.54 10.48
N SER A 14 -6.13 2.20 10.48
CA SER A 14 -7.26 1.79 9.65
C SER A 14 -7.02 2.27 8.23
N ILE A 15 -6.22 1.51 7.48
CA ILE A 15 -6.04 1.79 6.06
C ILE A 15 -7.37 1.50 5.36
N PRO A 16 -7.98 2.46 4.65
CA PRO A 16 -9.21 2.20 3.93
C PRO A 16 -8.95 1.07 2.92
N ALA A 17 -9.71 -0.02 3.04
CA ALA A 17 -9.56 -1.21 2.19
C ALA A 17 -9.80 -0.91 0.70
N LYS A 18 -10.49 0.19 0.39
CA LYS A 18 -10.80 0.64 -0.97
C LYS A 18 -10.23 2.04 -1.21
N GLN A 19 -9.66 2.27 -2.38
CA GLN A 19 -9.36 3.60 -2.92
C GLN A 19 -10.19 3.83 -4.19
N ASP A 20 -10.81 5.00 -4.28
CA ASP A 20 -11.48 5.49 -5.48
C ASP A 20 -10.49 6.27 -6.34
N LEU A 21 -10.49 5.97 -7.64
CA LEU A 21 -9.61 6.52 -8.66
C LEU A 21 -10.41 7.10 -9.84
N THR A 22 -11.73 7.21 -9.69
CA THR A 22 -12.63 7.80 -10.67
C THR A 22 -12.19 9.22 -11.03
N GLY A 23 -12.24 9.55 -12.32
CA GLY A 23 -11.71 10.82 -12.85
C GLY A 23 -10.29 10.73 -13.41
N ALA A 24 -9.60 9.59 -13.23
CA ALA A 24 -8.33 9.33 -13.91
C ALA A 24 -8.50 9.24 -15.44
N THR A 25 -7.42 9.49 -16.17
CA THR A 25 -7.40 9.41 -17.65
C THR A 25 -6.08 8.82 -18.13
N GLY A 26 -6.10 8.25 -19.34
CA GLY A 26 -4.92 7.63 -19.92
C GLY A 26 -4.66 6.25 -19.34
N THR A 27 -3.39 5.88 -19.20
CA THR A 27 -2.96 4.52 -18.85
C THR A 27 -2.30 4.42 -17.49
N SER A 28 -2.28 5.50 -16.69
CA SER A 28 -1.59 5.54 -15.41
C SER A 28 -2.55 5.90 -14.29
N LEU A 29 -2.53 5.13 -13.21
CA LEU A 29 -3.25 5.42 -11.97
C LEU A 29 -2.24 5.51 -10.81
N THR A 30 -2.56 6.31 -9.78
CA THR A 30 -1.71 6.49 -8.60
C THR A 30 -2.39 5.96 -7.34
N LEU A 31 -1.79 4.93 -6.74
CA LEU A 31 -2.22 4.37 -5.47
C LEU A 31 -1.81 5.26 -4.29
N SER A 32 -2.66 5.29 -3.26
CA SER A 32 -2.37 5.99 -2.00
C SER A 32 -1.41 5.21 -1.10
N HIS A 33 -1.31 3.89 -1.32
CA HIS A 33 -0.44 3.00 -0.59
C HIS A 33 0.35 2.12 -1.54
N ALA A 34 1.64 1.95 -1.25
CA ALA A 34 2.53 1.12 -2.03
C ALA A 34 2.19 -0.36 -1.85
N VAL A 35 2.23 -1.13 -2.94
CA VAL A 35 2.10 -2.58 -2.96
C VAL A 35 3.32 -3.21 -3.63
N ALA A 36 3.69 -4.41 -3.20
CA ALA A 36 4.89 -5.09 -3.70
C ALA A 36 4.71 -5.70 -5.11
N SER A 37 3.46 -5.93 -5.53
CA SER A 37 3.11 -6.62 -6.77
C SER A 37 1.65 -6.33 -7.16
N ALA A 38 1.27 -6.68 -8.39
CA ALA A 38 -0.08 -6.48 -8.91
C ALA A 38 -1.12 -7.29 -8.13
N GLU A 39 -0.76 -8.47 -7.64
CA GLU A 39 -1.60 -9.34 -6.81
C GLU A 39 -1.94 -8.72 -5.44
N GLY A 40 -1.23 -7.65 -5.05
CA GLY A 40 -1.50 -6.88 -3.84
C GLY A 40 -2.79 -6.07 -3.88
N ILE A 41 -3.41 -5.91 -5.06
CA ILE A 41 -4.68 -5.20 -5.25
C ILE A 41 -5.65 -5.98 -6.14
N ASP A 42 -6.94 -5.69 -5.98
CA ASP A 42 -7.96 -5.94 -6.98
C ASP A 42 -8.40 -4.63 -7.60
N LEU A 43 -8.08 -4.43 -8.89
CA LEU A 43 -8.50 -3.27 -9.66
C LEU A 43 -9.83 -3.56 -10.38
N PHE A 44 -10.73 -2.58 -10.34
CA PHE A 44 -12.00 -2.60 -11.05
C PHE A 44 -12.14 -1.34 -11.89
N ILE A 45 -12.61 -1.51 -13.12
CA ILE A 45 -12.97 -0.43 -14.05
C ILE A 45 -14.40 -0.71 -14.52
N ASN A 46 -15.31 0.22 -14.28
CA ASN A 46 -16.74 0.07 -14.58
C ASN A 46 -17.32 -1.24 -14.01
N ASN A 47 -16.97 -1.53 -12.76
CA ASN A 47 -17.33 -2.75 -12.02
C ASN A 47 -16.80 -4.07 -12.63
N VAL A 48 -15.92 -4.02 -13.63
CA VAL A 48 -15.23 -5.18 -14.20
C VAL A 48 -13.85 -5.32 -13.56
N ARG A 49 -13.59 -6.48 -12.94
CA ARG A 49 -12.27 -6.80 -12.38
C ARG A 49 -11.24 -6.93 -13.49
N GLN A 50 -10.07 -6.33 -13.28
CA GLN A 50 -8.94 -6.39 -14.19
C GLN A 50 -7.98 -7.52 -13.79
N GLU A 51 -7.41 -8.22 -14.77
CA GLU A 51 -6.44 -9.29 -14.54
C GLU A 51 -5.05 -8.70 -14.21
N SER A 52 -4.47 -9.12 -13.09
CA SER A 52 -3.12 -8.74 -12.68
C SER A 52 -2.08 -9.33 -13.64
N GLY A 53 -1.14 -8.52 -14.12
CA GLY A 53 -0.08 -8.95 -15.03
C GLY A 53 -0.44 -8.82 -16.52
N GLU A 54 -1.73 -8.91 -16.87
CA GLU A 54 -2.21 -8.79 -18.25
C GLU A 54 -2.88 -7.44 -18.53
N ALA A 55 -3.87 -7.07 -17.70
CA ALA A 55 -4.60 -5.82 -17.87
C ALA A 55 -3.90 -4.62 -17.20
N TYR A 56 -3.09 -4.88 -16.17
CA TYR A 56 -2.30 -3.88 -15.48
C TYR A 56 -1.05 -4.45 -14.79
N SER A 57 -0.09 -3.57 -14.51
CA SER A 57 1.12 -3.86 -13.74
C SER A 57 1.40 -2.77 -12.69
N ILE A 58 2.22 -3.09 -11.69
CA ILE A 58 2.68 -2.15 -10.65
C ILE A 58 4.11 -1.73 -10.95
N GLY A 59 4.36 -0.43 -10.91
CA GLY A 59 5.69 0.17 -11.06
C GLY A 59 6.61 -0.18 -9.89
N GLY A 60 7.91 -0.02 -10.08
CA GLY A 60 8.90 -0.29 -9.02
C GLY A 60 8.79 0.63 -7.80
N ASP A 61 8.03 1.72 -7.90
CA ASP A 61 7.69 2.60 -6.79
C ASP A 61 6.56 2.05 -5.88
N GLY A 62 5.91 0.97 -6.31
CA GLY A 62 4.79 0.33 -5.63
C GLY A 62 3.48 1.11 -5.67
N VAL A 63 3.45 2.33 -6.20
CA VAL A 63 2.28 3.21 -6.20
C VAL A 63 1.75 3.51 -7.59
N THR A 64 2.56 3.37 -8.63
CA THR A 64 2.11 3.59 -10.01
C THR A 64 1.51 2.31 -10.57
N VAL A 65 0.25 2.38 -11.03
CA VAL A 65 -0.40 1.30 -11.78
C VAL A 65 -0.36 1.67 -13.26
N THR A 66 0.22 0.80 -14.10
CA THR A 66 0.19 0.97 -15.56
C THR A 66 -0.85 0.03 -16.15
N LEU A 67 -1.80 0.58 -16.89
CA LEU A 67 -2.85 -0.14 -17.60
C LEU A 67 -2.42 -0.45 -19.03
N THR A 68 -2.84 -1.61 -19.55
CA THR A 68 -2.68 -1.95 -20.97
C THR A 68 -3.69 -1.20 -21.85
N GLY A 69 -4.87 -0.88 -21.30
CA GLY A 69 -5.90 -0.05 -21.93
C GLY A 69 -5.93 1.38 -21.36
N SER A 70 -6.55 2.32 -22.09
CA SER A 70 -6.76 3.69 -21.60
C SER A 70 -8.13 3.82 -20.94
N VAL A 71 -8.17 4.52 -19.81
CA VAL A 71 -9.40 4.96 -19.14
C VAL A 71 -9.71 6.42 -19.46
N VAL A 72 -10.97 6.80 -19.26
CA VAL A 72 -11.46 8.17 -19.35
C VAL A 72 -12.09 8.61 -18.03
N ALA A 73 -12.20 9.92 -17.82
CA ALA A 73 -12.63 10.47 -16.54
C ALA A 73 -14.05 10.04 -16.08
N SER A 74 -14.88 9.54 -17.01
CA SER A 74 -16.22 9.02 -16.70
C SER A 74 -16.25 7.57 -16.23
N ASP A 75 -15.13 6.84 -16.33
CA ASP A 75 -15.06 5.46 -15.86
C ASP A 75 -15.07 5.40 -14.33
N ASP A 76 -15.87 4.50 -13.75
CA ASP A 76 -15.85 4.19 -12.31
C ASP A 76 -14.66 3.28 -12.01
N ILE A 77 -13.64 3.82 -11.35
CA ILE A 77 -12.38 3.11 -11.11
C ILE A 77 -12.15 3.02 -9.62
N TYR A 78 -11.94 1.81 -9.13
CA TYR A 78 -11.55 1.61 -7.75
C TYR A 78 -10.64 0.41 -7.57
N VAL A 79 -9.83 0.46 -6.52
CA VAL A 79 -8.96 -0.63 -6.11
C VAL A 79 -9.33 -1.09 -4.71
N VAL A 80 -9.21 -2.40 -4.47
CA VAL A 80 -9.28 -3.00 -3.15
C VAL A 80 -7.91 -3.56 -2.81
N TYR A 81 -7.39 -3.23 -1.63
CA TYR A 81 -6.09 -3.71 -1.20
C TYR A 81 -6.19 -5.09 -0.53
N ASN A 82 -5.48 -6.08 -1.06
CA ASN A 82 -5.55 -7.48 -0.62
C ASN A 82 -4.49 -7.87 0.41
N SER A 83 -3.40 -7.10 0.50
CA SER A 83 -2.31 -7.36 1.45
C SER A 83 -1.55 -6.08 1.78
N LEU A 84 -2.13 -5.25 2.66
CA LEU A 84 -1.42 -4.11 3.24
C LEU A 84 -0.78 -4.53 4.57
N ALA A 85 0.48 -4.97 4.50
CA ALA A 85 1.31 -5.10 5.69
C ALA A 85 2.13 -3.82 5.88
N LEU A 86 1.49 -2.76 6.40
CA LEU A 86 2.18 -1.53 6.78
C LEU A 86 2.62 -1.61 8.25
N GLN A 87 3.62 -2.42 8.56
CA GLN A 87 4.29 -2.30 9.84
C GLN A 87 5.79 -2.52 9.74
N THR A 88 6.50 -1.39 9.59
CA THR A 88 7.85 -1.25 10.12
C THR A 88 7.86 0.01 10.99
N THR A 89 7.76 -0.19 12.30
CA THR A 89 8.04 0.88 13.25
C THR A 89 9.55 0.95 13.42
N VAL A 90 10.13 2.13 13.21
CA VAL A 90 11.50 2.41 13.68
C VAL A 90 11.46 2.35 15.21
N PRO A 91 12.24 1.48 15.85
CA PRO A 91 12.32 1.46 17.31
C PRO A 91 12.72 2.84 17.82
N PRO A 92 12.14 3.33 18.92
CA PRO A 92 12.57 4.60 19.52
C PRO A 92 14.08 4.63 19.75
N ASP A 93 14.68 5.82 19.68
CA ASP A 93 16.11 6.00 19.91
C ASP A 93 16.55 5.33 21.23
N ALA A 94 17.67 4.60 21.17
CA ALA A 94 18.23 3.85 22.29
C ALA A 94 17.33 2.77 22.93
N SER A 95 16.19 2.40 22.32
CA SER A 95 15.32 1.32 22.83
C SER A 95 15.85 -0.09 22.56
N VAL A 96 16.78 -0.23 21.60
CA VAL A 96 17.44 -1.50 21.28
C VAL A 96 18.70 -1.63 22.13
N SER A 97 18.64 -2.45 23.18
CA SER A 97 19.81 -2.75 24.00
C SER A 97 20.81 -3.64 23.27
N THR A 98 22.08 -3.59 23.64
CA THR A 98 23.13 -4.50 23.13
C THR A 98 22.78 -5.98 23.29
N ALA A 99 22.05 -6.36 24.34
CA ALA A 99 21.54 -7.73 24.53
C ALA A 99 20.52 -8.21 23.47
N LYS A 100 20.00 -7.29 22.64
CA LYS A 100 19.08 -7.59 21.52
C LYS A 100 19.80 -7.63 20.18
N ILE A 101 21.09 -7.30 20.15
CA ILE A 101 21.94 -7.35 18.97
C ILE A 101 22.83 -8.58 19.12
N ILE A 102 22.86 -9.43 18.09
CA ILE A 102 23.90 -10.47 18.02
C ILE A 102 25.21 -9.72 17.77
N ASP A 103 26.08 -9.68 18.76
CA ASP A 103 27.46 -9.24 18.60
C ASP A 103 28.22 -10.36 17.89
N GLY A 104 28.31 -10.23 16.57
CA GLY A 104 28.88 -11.25 15.70
C GLY A 104 29.25 -10.66 14.35
N ASP A 105 30.54 -10.36 14.23
CA ASP A 105 31.26 -10.21 12.96
C ASP A 105 30.85 -11.36 12.01
N VAL A 106 30.29 -11.01 10.84
CA VAL A 106 30.11 -11.90 9.67
C VAL A 106 30.86 -11.29 8.52
#